data_AF-X0UVJ7-F1
#
_entry.id   AF-X0UVJ7-F1
#
_cell.length_a   1.000
_cell.length_b   1.000
_cell.length_c   1.000
_cell.angle_alpha   90.00
_cell.angle_beta   90.00
_cell.angle_gamma   90.00
#
_symmetry.space_group_name_H-M   'P 1'
#
loop_
_entity.id
_entity.type
_entity.pdbx_description
1 polymer ?
#
loop_
_entity_poly.entity_id
_entity_poly.type
_entity_poly.pdbx_seq_one_letter_code
_entity_poly.pdbx_strand_id
1 'polypeptide(L)'
;MSGKSIGDDRLVAEIKRTLQGIEQRDPNWRMMYANGNFTAEQVIYKMDTDKKFRGIVLEQFIGLAVELAARGRTENVDFSAPSI
;
A
#
# COMPACT_ATOMS: atom_id res chain seq x y z
N MET A 1 -20.73 19.52 -7.98
CA MET A 1 -20.37 18.97 -6.65
C MET A 1 -19.48 17.77 -6.88
N SER A 2 -18.18 17.88 -6.59
CA SER A 2 -17.23 16.77 -6.76
C SER A 2 -17.48 15.77 -5.63
N GLY A 3 -18.10 14.64 -5.98
CA GLY A 3 -18.35 13.54 -5.04
C GLY A 3 -17.03 12.91 -4.66
N LYS A 4 -16.43 13.39 -3.57
CA LYS A 4 -15.28 12.75 -2.94
C LYS A 4 -15.79 11.40 -2.42
N SER A 5 -15.36 10.30 -3.06
CA SER A 5 -15.78 8.94 -2.72
C SER A 5 -15.37 8.64 -1.28
N ILE A 6 -16.32 8.20 -0.45
CA ILE A 6 -16.08 7.76 0.94
C ILE A 6 -15.04 6.62 0.97
N GLY A 7 -14.91 5.86 -0.12
CA GLY A 7 -13.90 4.81 -0.28
C GLY A 7 -12.47 5.35 -0.34
N ASP A 8 -12.25 6.46 -1.04
CA ASP A 8 -10.91 7.02 -1.26
C ASP A 8 -10.30 7.55 0.04
N ASP A 9 -11.12 8.19 0.89
CA ASP A 9 -10.65 8.75 2.16
C ASP A 9 -10.40 7.63 3.20
N ARG A 10 -11.18 6.53 3.18
CA ARG A 10 -10.88 5.35 4.00
C ARG A 10 -9.59 4.64 3.56
N LEU A 11 -9.40 4.47 2.26
CA LEU A 11 -8.19 3.85 1.72
C LEU A 11 -6.94 4.67 2.06
N VAL A 12 -7.01 6.00 1.94
CA VAL A 12 -5.91 6.87 2.36
C VAL A 12 -5.62 6.74 3.85
N ALA A 13 -6.64 6.71 4.70
CA ALA A 13 -6.44 6.53 6.14
C ALA A 13 -5.71 5.20 6.45
N GLU A 14 -6.08 4.11 5.77
CA GLU A 14 -5.46 2.80 5.97
C GLU A 14 -4.01 2.75 5.46
N ILE A 15 -3.72 3.37 4.32
CA ILE A 15 -2.35 3.50 3.80
C ILE A 15 -1.47 4.27 4.80
N LYS A 16 -1.95 5.40 5.33
CA LYS A 16 -1.21 6.19 6.33
C LYS A 16 -0.93 5.40 7.60
N ARG A 17 -1.94 4.68 8.12
CA ARG A 17 -1.78 3.82 9.30
C ARG A 17 -0.73 2.72 9.05
N THR A 18 -0.77 2.12 7.87
CA THR A 18 0.19 1.07 7.48
C THR A 18 1.60 1.64 7.41
N LEU A 19 1.80 2.80 6.77
CA LEU A 19 3.08 3.49 6.69
C LEU A 19 3.64 3.86 8.07
N GLN A 20 2.80 4.32 8.99
CA GLN A 20 3.21 4.56 10.39
C GLN A 20 3.67 3.27 11.09
N GLY A 21 2.96 2.16 10.87
CA GLY A 21 3.34 0.87 11.42
C GLY A 21 4.60 0.27 10.78
N ILE A 22 4.94 0.66 9.55
CA ILE A 22 6.22 0.33 8.91
C ILE A 22 7.34 1.14 9.55
N GLU A 23 7.20 2.45 9.67
CA GLU A 23 8.23 3.33 10.25
C GLU A 23 8.64 2.87 11.67
N GLN A 24 7.68 2.42 12.47
CA GLN A 24 7.95 1.89 13.82
C GLN A 24 8.71 0.57 13.82
N ARG A 25 8.55 -0.27 12.78
CA ARG A 25 9.16 -1.60 12.67
C ARG A 25 10.48 -1.58 11.91
N ASP A 26 10.57 -0.74 10.89
CA ASP A 26 11.73 -0.55 10.05
C ASP A 26 11.87 0.95 9.71
N PRO A 27 12.58 1.73 10.54
CA PRO A 27 12.81 3.15 10.30
C PRO A 27 13.74 3.42 9.10
N ASN A 28 14.37 2.37 8.56
CA ASN A 28 15.17 2.46 7.34
C ASN A 28 14.37 2.14 6.09
N TRP A 29 13.09 1.78 6.22
CA TRP A 29 12.22 1.55 5.08
C TRP A 29 12.10 2.82 4.24
N ARG A 30 12.05 2.63 2.92
CA ARG A 30 11.99 3.72 1.95
C ARG A 30 11.06 3.38 0.80
N MET A 31 10.21 4.34 0.44
CA MET A 31 9.49 4.30 -0.83
C MET A 31 10.37 4.89 -1.92
N MET A 32 10.75 4.07 -2.90
CA MET A 32 11.38 4.55 -4.12
C MET A 32 10.31 4.92 -5.14
N TYR A 33 10.32 6.17 -5.59
CA TYR A 33 9.47 6.62 -6.68
C TYR A 33 10.18 7.64 -7.55
N ALA A 34 10.25 7.37 -8.86
CA ALA A 34 11.11 8.08 -9.80
C ALA A 34 12.56 8.15 -9.26
N ASN A 35 13.14 9.35 -9.19
CA ASN A 35 14.47 9.57 -8.61
C ASN A 35 14.41 9.95 -7.11
N GLY A 36 13.24 9.80 -6.48
CA GLY A 36 13.00 10.14 -5.09
C GLY A 36 13.06 8.92 -4.18
N ASN A 37 13.57 9.13 -2.99
CA ASN A 37 13.60 8.16 -1.91
C ASN A 37 12.91 8.80 -0.70
N PHE A 38 11.76 8.26 -0.31
CA PHE A 38 10.87 8.86 0.69
C PHE A 38 10.76 7.98 1.93
N THR A 39 10.89 8.57 3.12
CA THR A 39 10.49 7.93 4.39
C THR A 39 8.97 7.77 4.46
N ALA A 40 8.47 6.95 5.38
CA ALA A 40 7.02 6.80 5.55
C ALA A 40 6.34 8.14 5.86
N GLU A 41 6.94 8.97 6.71
CA GLU A 41 6.44 10.31 7.03
C GLU A 41 6.40 11.23 5.80
N GLN A 42 7.43 11.19 4.96
CA GLN A 42 7.48 11.99 3.73
C GLN A 42 6.41 11.55 2.73
N VAL A 43 6.14 10.24 2.62
CA VAL A 43 5.03 9.72 1.80
C VAL A 43 3.70 10.26 2.33
N ILE A 44 3.46 10.15 3.65
CA ILE A 44 2.22 10.65 4.29
C ILE A 44 2.02 12.15 4.02
N TYR A 45 3.06 12.97 4.23
CA TYR A 45 3.01 14.40 3.99
C TYR A 45 2.72 14.73 2.52
N LYS A 46 3.37 14.04 1.58
CA LYS A 46 3.15 14.25 0.14
C LYS A 46 1.76 13.80 -0.31
N MET A 47 1.19 12.75 0.28
CA MET A 47 -0.19 12.35 0.00
C MET A 47 -1.22 13.44 0.37
N ASP A 48 -0.93 14.28 1.36
CA ASP A 48 -1.80 15.39 1.76
C ASP A 48 -1.64 16.65 0.91
N THR A 49 -0.43 16.86 0.38
CA THR A 49 -0.04 18.11 -0.28
C THR A 49 0.03 18.01 -1.80
N ASP A 50 0.19 16.81 -2.35
CA ASP A 50 0.36 16.54 -3.78
C ASP A 50 -0.67 15.52 -4.26
N LYS A 51 -1.70 16.00 -4.97
CA LYS A 51 -2.79 15.17 -5.51
C LYS A 51 -2.29 14.14 -6.53
N LYS A 52 -1.26 14.46 -7.31
CA LYS A 52 -0.70 13.55 -8.32
C LYS A 52 0.03 12.41 -7.61
N PHE A 53 0.88 12.75 -6.64
CA PHE A 53 1.56 11.78 -5.80
C PHE A 53 0.57 10.88 -5.04
N ARG A 54 -0.49 11.46 -4.47
CA ARG A 54 -1.58 10.69 -3.84
C ARG A 54 -2.19 9.66 -4.79
N GLY A 55 -2.50 10.05 -6.03
CA GLY A 55 -3.04 9.13 -7.04
C GLY A 55 -2.10 7.95 -7.31
N ILE A 56 -0.81 8.24 -7.49
CA ILE A 56 0.23 7.22 -7.71
C ILE A 56 0.31 6.22 -6.55
N VAL A 57 0.35 6.71 -5.30
CA VAL A 57 0.41 5.83 -4.12
C VAL A 57 -0.82 4.92 -4.05
N LEU A 58 -2.01 5.47 -4.34
CA LEU A 58 -3.25 4.70 -4.34
C LEU A 58 -3.24 3.62 -5.42
N GLU A 59 -2.83 3.96 -6.65
CA GLU A 59 -2.72 2.99 -7.75
C GLU A 59 -1.75 1.85 -7.41
N GLN A 60 -0.56 2.18 -6.88
CA GLN A 60 0.44 1.18 -6.50
C GLN A 60 -0.07 0.26 -5.37
N PHE A 61 -0.71 0.82 -4.36
CA PHE A 61 -1.23 0.04 -3.24
C PHE A 61 -2.35 -0.91 -3.69
N ILE A 62 -3.28 -0.43 -4.52
CA ILE A 62 -4.35 -1.25 -5.10
C ILE A 62 -3.75 -2.35 -5.98
N GLY A 63 -2.81 -2.01 -6.86
CA GLY A 63 -2.14 -2.96 -7.75
C GLY A 63 -1.47 -4.09 -6.96
N LEU A 64 -0.70 -3.74 -5.92
CA LEU A 64 -0.06 -4.71 -5.04
C LEU A 64 -1.09 -5.61 -4.32
N ALA A 65 -2.18 -5.03 -3.81
CA ALA A 65 -3.23 -5.80 -3.16
C ALA A 65 -3.90 -6.81 -4.11
N VAL A 66 -4.13 -6.42 -5.37
CA VAL A 66 -4.66 -7.31 -6.41
C VAL A 66 -3.68 -8.42 -6.74
N GLU A 67 -2.38 -8.11 -6.89
CA GLU A 67 -1.35 -9.13 -7.13
C GLU A 67 -1.25 -10.13 -5.97
N LEU A 68 -1.25 -9.66 -4.72
CA LEU A 68 -1.23 -10.53 -3.54
C LEU A 68 -2.47 -11.40 -3.46
N ALA A 69 -3.65 -10.84 -3.75
CA ALA A 69 -4.90 -11.59 -3.79
C ALA A 69 -4.94 -12.62 -4.94
N ALA A 70 -4.25 -12.36 -6.05
CA ALA A 70 -4.08 -13.34 -7.13
C ALA A 70 -3.10 -14.45 -6.73
N ARG A 71 -1.96 -14.11 -6.11
CA ARG A 71 -0.97 -15.07 -5.63
C ARG A 71 -1.49 -15.98 -4.51
N GLY A 72 -2.26 -15.42 -3.58
CA GLY A 72 -2.94 -16.20 -2.54
C GLY A 72 -3.99 -17.18 -3.08
N ARG A 73 -4.51 -16.98 -4.30
CA ARG A 73 -5.38 -17.95 -4.98
C ARG A 73 -4.60 -19.06 -5.69
N THR A 74 -3.36 -18.79 -6.10
CA THR A 74 -2.47 -19.81 -6.69
C THR A 74 -1.79 -20.69 -5.65
N GLU A 75 -1.69 -20.24 -4.39
CA GLU A 75 -1.16 -21.01 -3.26
C GLU A 75 -2.25 -21.65 -2.38
N ASN A 76 -3.36 -22.11 -2.96
CA ASN A 76 -4.09 -23.24 -2.36
C ASN A 76 -3.29 -24.51 -2.64
N VAL A 77 -2.11 -24.61 -2.00
CA VAL A 77 -1.38 -25.86 -1.87
C VAL A 77 -2.24 -26.74 -0.97
N ASP A 78 -2.77 -27.79 -1.57
CA ASP A 78 -3.51 -28.83 -0.89
C ASP A 78 -2.58 -29.54 0.12
N PHE A 79 -2.82 -29.32 1.41
CA PHE A 79 -2.12 -30.01 2.50
C PHE A 79 -2.67 -31.43 2.76
N SER A 80 -3.43 -32.02 1.84
CA SER A 80 -4.00 -33.37 2.01
C SER A 80 -3.19 -34.51 1.38
N ALA A 81 -1.86 -34.38 1.25
CA ALA A 81 -1.00 -35.54 1.01
C ALA A 81 -0.49 -36.12 2.34
N PRO A 82 -1.03 -37.27 2.83
CA PRO A 82 -0.33 -38.02 3.86
C PRO A 82 0.93 -38.63 3.23
N SER A 83 2.07 -38.41 3.88
CA SER A 83 3.32 -39.08 3.54
C SER A 83 3.16 -40.59 3.80
N ILE A 84 3.31 -41.40 2.76
CA ILE A 84 3.61 -42.85 2.86
C ILE A 84 5.10 -43.01 2.62
#